data_AF-A0A2K2FRH6-F1
#
_entry.id   AF-A0A2K2FRH6-F1
#
_cell.length_a   1.000
_cell.length_b   1.000
_cell.length_c   1.000
_cell.angle_alpha   90.00
_cell.angle_beta   90.00
_cell.angle_gamma   90.00
#
_symmetry.space_group_name_H-M   'P 1'
#
loop_
_entity.id
_entity.type
_entity.pdbx_description
1 polymer ?
#
loop_
_entity_poly.entity_id
_entity_poly.type
_entity_poly.pdbx_seq_one_letter_code
_entity_poly.pdbx_strand_id
1 'polypeptide(L)' 'MKRIPDEFIISMVFKSAIDREELLIKKYEDYSKNMKSEELKEMIDEFKSEAQGHISMIKDKIMQLNLQGLG' A
#
# COMPACT_ATOMS: atom_id res chain seq x y z
N MET A 1 25.26 13.27 -16.68
CA MET A 1 23.99 13.09 -15.94
C MET A 1 24.30 13.03 -14.46
N LYS A 2 23.59 13.78 -13.59
CA LYS A 2 23.70 13.57 -12.14
C LYS A 2 23.05 12.22 -11.83
N ARG A 3 23.79 11.30 -11.21
CA ARG A 3 23.29 9.99 -10.82
C ARG A 3 22.30 10.18 -9.66
N ILE A 4 21.09 9.68 -9.81
CA ILE A 4 20.11 9.62 -8.73
C ILE A 4 20.59 8.55 -7.75
N PRO A 5 20.65 8.81 -6.43
CA PRO A 5 20.98 7.79 -5.45
C PRO A 5 19.97 6.65 -5.47
N ASP A 6 20.44 5.40 -5.40
CA ASP A 6 19.57 4.22 -5.44
C ASP A 6 18.54 4.25 -4.29
N GLU A 7 18.91 4.78 -3.12
CA GLU A 7 18.04 5.00 -1.96
C GLU A 7 16.84 5.90 -2.26
N PHE A 8 17.04 6.93 -3.09
CA PHE A 8 15.97 7.84 -3.52
C PHE A 8 15.02 7.15 -4.52
N ILE A 9 15.56 6.29 -5.40
CA ILE A 9 14.73 5.49 -6.30
C ILE A 9 13.88 4.50 -5.48
N ILE A 10 14.49 3.85 -4.49
CA ILE A 10 13.80 2.90 -3.61
C ILE A 10 12.70 3.61 -2.79
N SER A 11 12.98 4.79 -2.22
CA SER A 11 11.97 5.55 -1.47
C SER A 11 10.77 5.95 -2.34
N MET A 12 11.01 6.40 -3.58
CA MET A 12 9.94 6.69 -4.53
C MET A 12 9.10 5.46 -4.87
N VAL A 13 9.73 4.30 -5.08
CA VAL A 13 9.02 3.06 -5.39
C VAL A 13 8.14 2.63 -4.22
N PHE A 14 8.67 2.65 -3.00
CA PHE A 14 7.88 2.30 -1.81
C PHE A 14 6.74 3.28 -1.56
N LYS A 15 6.97 4.58 -1.73
CA LYS A 15 5.91 5.60 -1.64
C LYS A 15 4.79 5.31 -2.65
N SER A 16 5.15 5.10 -3.92
CA SER A 16 4.17 4.76 -4.95
C SER A 16 3.43 3.46 -4.68
N ALA A 17 4.05 2.48 -4.04
CA ALA A 17 3.39 1.23 -3.66
C ALA A 17 2.37 1.46 -2.54
N ILE A 18 2.75 2.20 -1.49
CA ILE A 18 1.84 2.59 -0.40
C ILE A 18 0.65 3.37 -0.95
N ASP A 19 0.88 4.39 -1.79
CA ASP A 19 -0.19 5.21 -2.38
C ASP A 19 -1.21 4.36 -3.15
N ARG A 20 -0.76 3.30 -3.82
CA ARG A 20 -1.64 2.37 -4.55
C ARG A 20 -2.44 1.47 -3.62
N GLU A 21 -1.83 0.94 -2.57
CA GLU A 21 -2.52 0.12 -1.57
C GLU A 21 -3.57 0.95 -0.82
N GLU A 22 -3.25 2.20 -0.46
CA GLU A 22 -4.20 3.13 0.15
C GLU A 22 -5.39 3.43 -0.78
N LEU A 23 -5.14 3.56 -2.08
CA LEU A 23 -6.21 3.72 -3.07
C LEU A 23 -7.09 2.45 -3.17
N LEU A 24 -6.49 1.26 -3.12
CA LEU A 24 -7.23 -0.01 -3.14
C LEU A 24 -8.12 -0.13 -1.90
N ILE A 25 -7.59 0.15 -0.72
CA ILE A 25 -8.36 0.14 0.54
C ILE A 25 -9.60 1.05 0.43
N LYS A 26 -9.44 2.28 -0.07
CA LYS A 26 -10.57 3.20 -0.28
C LYS A 26 -11.60 2.63 -1.25
N LYS A 27 -11.16 2.02 -2.35
CA LYS A 27 -12.06 1.38 -3.33
C LYS A 27 -12.82 0.20 -2.73
N TYR A 28 -12.14 -0.66 -1.96
CA TYR A 28 -12.75 -1.79 -1.29
C TYR A 28 -13.81 -1.34 -0.27
N GLU A 29 -13.52 -0.29 0.51
CA GLU A 29 -14.49 0.31 1.42
C GLU A 29 -15.73 0.82 0.68
N ASP A 30 -15.55 1.47 -0.47
CA ASP A 30 -16.67 1.98 -1.27
C ASP A 30 -17.49 0.87 -1.94
N TYR A 31 -16.84 -0.21 -2.39
CA TYR A 31 -17.52 -1.36 -2.97
C TYR A 31 -18.31 -2.14 -1.91
N SER A 32 -17.72 -2.38 -0.74
CA SER A 32 -18.34 -3.13 0.36
C SER A 32 -19.64 -2.46 0.85
N LYS A 33 -19.72 -1.12 0.85
CA LYS A 33 -20.93 -0.37 1.28
C LYS A 33 -22.20 -0.71 0.49
N ASN A 34 -22.08 -1.01 -0.80
CA ASN A 34 -23.22 -1.19 -1.70
C ASN A 34 -23.38 -2.65 -2.17
N MET A 35 -22.54 -3.54 -1.66
CA MET A 35 -22.51 -4.94 -2.07
C MET A 35 -23.61 -5.72 -1.37
N LYS A 36 -24.45 -6.40 -2.16
CA LYS A 36 -25.57 -7.22 -1.65
C LYS A 36 -25.19 -8.66 -1.35
N SER A 37 -24.14 -9.17 -1.99
CA SER A 37 -23.66 -10.53 -1.75
C SER A 37 -22.69 -10.51 -0.58
N GLU A 38 -23.02 -11.25 0.48
CA GLU A 38 -22.14 -11.39 1.65
C GLU A 38 -20.83 -12.10 1.28
N GLU A 39 -20.87 -13.12 0.41
CA GLU A 39 -19.66 -13.83 -0.05
C GLU A 39 -18.69 -12.88 -0.76
N LEU A 40 -19.20 -12.02 -1.66
CA LEU A 40 -18.35 -11.03 -2.33
C LEU A 40 -17.86 -9.96 -1.36
N LYS A 41 -18.66 -9.62 -0.35
CA LYS A 41 -18.29 -8.63 0.65
C LYS A 41 -17.16 -9.13 1.55
N GLU A 42 -17.26 -10.38 2.02
CA GLU A 42 -16.20 -11.07 2.75
C GLU A 42 -14.91 -11.10 1.93
N MET A 43 -14.98 -11.46 0.65
CA MET A 43 -13.81 -11.45 -0.24
C MET A 43 -13.17 -10.05 -0.37
N ILE A 44 -13.97 -8.99 -0.49
CA ILE A 44 -13.47 -7.61 -0.58
C ILE A 44 -12.85 -7.16 0.76
N ASP A 45 -13.43 -7.56 1.89
CA ASP A 45 -12.90 -7.27 3.21
C ASP A 45 -11.56 -8.00 3.45
N GLU A 46 -11.42 -9.24 2.97
CA GLU A 46 -10.13 -9.97 2.95
C GLU A 46 -9.08 -9.22 2.12
N PHE A 47 -9.42 -8.79 0.89
CA PHE A 47 -8.50 -8.03 0.04
C PHE A 47 -8.07 -6.71 0.68
N LYS A 48 -8.97 -6.06 1.41
CA LYS A 48 -8.65 -4.86 2.20
C LYS A 48 -7.65 -5.17 3.32
N SER A 49 -7.84 -6.27 4.04
CA SER A 49 -6.91 -6.71 5.09
C SER A 49 -5.52 -7.01 4.53
N GLU A 50 -5.44 -7.70 3.39
CA GLU A 50 -4.16 -7.98 2.71
C GLU A 50 -3.44 -6.70 2.27
N ALA A 51 -4.17 -5.74 1.68
CA ALA A 51 -3.60 -4.44 1.30
C ALA A 51 -3.02 -3.67 2.52
N GLN A 52 -3.69 -3.73 3.68
CA GLN A 52 -3.17 -3.17 4.93
C GLN A 52 -1.90 -3.90 5.41
N GLY A 53 -1.85 -5.22 5.23
CA GLY A 53 -0.67 -6.04 5.48
C GLY A 53 0.51 -5.62 4.60
N HIS A 54 0.29 -5.41 3.31
CA HIS A 54 1.33 -4.92 2.38
C HIS A 54 1.89 -3.57 2.81
N ILE A 55 1.04 -2.61 3.19
CA ILE A 55 1.49 -1.29 3.68
C ILE A 55 2.37 -1.47 4.92
N SER A 56 1.97 -2.33 5.85
CA SER A 56 2.73 -2.59 7.08
C SER A 56 4.11 -3.19 6.75
N MET A 57 4.16 -4.19 5.87
CA MET A 57 5.42 -4.79 5.40
C MET A 57 6.34 -3.77 4.71
N ILE A 58 5.79 -2.89 3.86
CA ILE A 58 6.58 -1.85 3.18
C ILE A 58 7.12 -0.84 4.20
N LYS A 59 6.30 -0.41 5.18
CA LYS A 59 6.74 0.49 6.26
C LYS A 59 7.87 -0.13 7.09
N ASP A 60 7.74 -1.40 7.46
CA ASP A 60 8.81 -2.12 8.15
C ASP A 60 10.10 -2.15 7.31
N LYS A 61 9.98 -2.34 5.99
CA LYS A 61 11.13 -2.33 5.09
C LYS A 61 11.79 -0.95 4.99
N ILE A 62 11.00 0.12 4.96
CA ILE A 62 11.49 1.50 5.01
C ILE A 62 12.27 1.75 6.31
N MET A 63 11.77 1.26 7.46
CA MET A 63 12.47 1.36 8.74
C MET A 63 13.79 0.59 8.72
N GLN A 64 13.80 -0.66 8.25
CA GLN A 64 15.01 -1.49 8.17
C GLN A 64 16.11 -0.87 7.29
N LEU A 65 15.74 -0.13 6.26
CA LEU A 65 16.66 0.51 5.33
C LEU A 65 17.00 1.96 5.70
N ASN A 66 16.52 2.48 6.84
CA ASN A 66 16.69 3.87 7.27
C ASN A 66 16.25 4.92 6.23
N LEU A 67 15.20 4.63 5.45
CA LEU A 67 14.71 5.50 4.37
C LEU A 67 13.67 6.53 4.83
N GLN A 68 13.44 6.67 6.15
CA GLN A 68 12.34 7.45 6.76
C GLN A 68 12.34 8.95 6.41
N GLY A 69 13.46 9.51 5.95
CA GLY A 69 13.61 10.94 5.61
C GLY A 69 13.72 11.25 4.11
N LEU A 70 13.54 10.26 3.23
CA LEU A 70 13.77 10.38 1.78
C LEU A 70 12.47 10.43 0.95
N GLY A 71 11.31 10.62 1.58
CA GLY A 71 9.98 10.54 0.97
C GLY A 71 9.09 11.75 1.21
#